data_AF-A0A8D9AJM8-F1
#
_entry.id   AF-A0A8D9AJM8-F1
#
_cell.length_a   1.000
_cell.length_b   1.000
_cell.length_c   1.000
_cell.angle_alpha   90.00
_cell.angle_beta   90.00
_cell.angle_gamma   90.00
#
_symmetry.space_group_name_H-M   'P 1'
#
loop_
_entity.id
_entity.type
_entity.pdbx_description
1 polymer ?
#
loop_
_entity_poly.entity_id
_entity_poly.type
_entity_poly.pdbx_seq_one_letter_code
_entity_poly.pdbx_strand_id
1 'polypeptide(L)'
;EKRKQEKGLQMLGEATPDLGKSSHIFTEIINYLYNPPNGFCFDTTFCGNEFIDDYSDPGYNAESKAYSFMGWVQEQAPMYRSFNIPALFGGDFRYQDAEPYFANLDRMINYVNSLQSSGSQINLLYSTPSCYIKAVHDSGITLPTKQDDFFPY
;
A
#
# COMPACT_ATOMS: atom_id res chain seq x y z
N GLU A 1 -9.50 9.82 -11.60
CA GLU A 1 -10.15 10.93 -10.86
C GLU A 1 -11.51 10.58 -10.23
N LYS A 2 -12.59 10.35 -10.99
CA LYS A 2 -13.94 10.10 -10.41
C LYS A 2 -13.96 9.05 -9.27
N ARG A 3 -13.41 7.86 -9.50
CA ARG A 3 -13.38 6.79 -8.47
C ARG A 3 -12.56 7.16 -7.23
N LYS A 4 -11.49 7.96 -7.38
CA LYS A 4 -10.69 8.42 -6.24
C LYS A 4 -11.51 9.37 -5.36
N GLN A 5 -12.22 10.30 -5.99
CA GLN A 5 -13.10 11.28 -5.32
C GLN A 5 -14.30 10.61 -4.64
N GLU A 6 -14.88 9.59 -5.25
CA GLU A 6 -16.04 8.85 -4.72
C GLU A 6 -15.65 7.70 -3.78
N LYS A 7 -14.36 7.54 -3.47
CA LYS A 7 -13.81 6.39 -2.71
C LYS A 7 -14.27 5.05 -3.28
N GLY A 8 -14.34 4.96 -4.61
CA GLY A 8 -14.80 3.82 -5.39
C GLY A 8 -13.65 3.00 -5.98
N LEU A 9 -12.45 3.04 -5.36
CA LEU A 9 -11.34 2.15 -5.70
C LEU A 9 -11.57 0.74 -5.16
N GLN A 10 -12.21 0.61 -4.00
CA GLN A 10 -12.61 -0.66 -3.39
C GLN A 10 -14.10 -0.90 -3.65
N MET A 11 -14.46 -2.07 -4.14
CA MET A 11 -15.85 -2.42 -4.49
C MET A 11 -16.12 -3.92 -4.38
N LEU A 12 -17.40 -4.27 -4.37
CA LEU A 12 -17.86 -5.63 -4.62
C LEU A 12 -18.21 -5.75 -6.10
N GLY A 13 -17.36 -6.44 -6.86
CA GLY A 13 -17.63 -6.78 -8.26
C GLY A 13 -18.70 -7.88 -8.30
N GLU A 14 -19.84 -7.59 -8.92
CA GLU A 14 -20.89 -8.57 -9.19
C GLU A 14 -20.62 -9.22 -10.55
N ALA A 15 -20.06 -10.44 -10.52
CA ALA A 15 -19.60 -11.10 -11.73
C ALA A 15 -20.73 -11.49 -12.69
N THR A 16 -21.93 -11.75 -12.15
CA THR A 16 -23.12 -11.99 -12.96
C THR A 16 -24.39 -11.49 -12.25
N PRO A 17 -25.26 -10.74 -12.93
CA PRO A 17 -26.53 -10.29 -12.37
C PRO A 17 -27.43 -11.45 -11.91
N ASP A 18 -27.37 -12.59 -12.60
CA ASP A 18 -28.26 -13.74 -12.33
C ASP A 18 -28.02 -14.37 -10.95
N LEU A 19 -26.77 -14.32 -10.46
CA LEU A 19 -26.39 -14.84 -9.14
C LEU A 19 -26.42 -13.75 -8.06
N GLY A 20 -26.49 -12.48 -8.44
CA GLY A 20 -26.48 -11.34 -7.52
C GLY A 20 -25.37 -11.45 -6.48
N LYS A 21 -25.73 -11.31 -5.20
CA LYS A 21 -24.81 -11.30 -4.06
C LYS A 21 -23.92 -12.54 -3.93
N SER A 22 -24.33 -13.71 -4.42
CA SER A 22 -23.48 -14.90 -4.33
C SER A 22 -22.32 -14.89 -5.32
N SER A 23 -22.30 -13.94 -6.26
CA SER A 23 -21.19 -13.72 -7.19
C SER A 23 -20.30 -12.53 -6.83
N HIS A 24 -20.53 -11.91 -5.65
CA HIS A 24 -19.74 -10.76 -5.23
C HIS A 24 -18.30 -11.16 -4.91
N ILE A 25 -17.36 -10.49 -5.55
CA ILE A 25 -15.92 -10.64 -5.32
C ILE A 25 -15.38 -9.27 -4.91
N PHE A 26 -14.52 -9.24 -3.88
CA PHE A 26 -13.80 -8.01 -3.55
C PHE A 26 -12.88 -7.62 -4.71
N THR A 27 -13.05 -6.39 -5.20
CA THR A 27 -12.26 -5.83 -6.28
C THR A 27 -11.67 -4.51 -5.83
N GLU A 28 -10.36 -4.36 -6.00
CA GLU A 28 -9.67 -3.10 -5.79
C GLU A 28 -8.94 -2.66 -7.05
N ILE A 29 -9.10 -1.39 -7.40
CA ILE A 29 -8.32 -0.73 -8.45
C ILE A 29 -7.11 -0.07 -7.80
N ILE A 30 -5.92 -0.46 -8.25
CA ILE A 30 -4.66 0.15 -7.81
C ILE A 30 -4.63 1.61 -8.29
N ASN A 31 -4.37 2.53 -7.36
CA ASN A 31 -4.48 3.97 -7.59
C ASN A 31 -3.44 4.57 -8.55
N TYR A 32 -2.28 3.90 -8.67
CA TYR A 32 -1.14 4.32 -9.49
C TYR A 32 -0.66 3.18 -10.38
N LEU A 33 0.35 2.44 -9.92
CA LEU A 33 1.00 1.36 -10.63
C LEU A 33 1.35 0.27 -9.60
N TYR A 34 1.70 -0.92 -10.07
CA TYR A 34 2.11 -2.05 -9.23
C TYR A 34 3.56 -1.93 -8.71
N ASN A 35 4.00 -0.70 -8.43
CA ASN A 35 5.35 -0.35 -7.97
C ASN A 35 5.30 0.34 -6.59
N PRO A 36 6.41 0.37 -5.85
CA PRO A 36 6.49 1.10 -4.59
C PRO A 36 6.26 2.59 -4.81
N PRO A 37 5.88 3.33 -3.74
CA PRO A 37 5.87 4.79 -3.78
C PRO A 37 7.22 5.34 -4.26
N ASN A 38 7.20 6.49 -4.93
CA ASN A 38 8.41 7.11 -5.46
C ASN A 38 9.47 7.29 -4.36
N GLY A 39 10.69 6.82 -4.61
CA GLY A 39 11.80 6.87 -3.65
C GLY A 39 11.90 5.70 -2.66
N PHE A 40 11.03 4.69 -2.79
CA PHE A 40 10.96 3.50 -1.91
C PHE A 40 11.23 2.18 -2.65
N CYS A 41 11.93 2.24 -3.78
CA CYS A 41 12.44 1.04 -4.41
C CYS A 41 13.77 0.63 -3.78
N PHE A 42 13.79 -0.49 -3.06
CA PHE A 42 14.99 -0.98 -2.35
C PHE A 42 15.77 -2.06 -3.10
N ASP A 43 15.55 -2.17 -4.42
CA ASP A 43 16.31 -3.09 -5.25
C ASP A 43 17.73 -2.53 -5.50
N THR A 44 18.73 -3.33 -5.17
CA THR A 44 20.15 -2.96 -5.22
C THR A 44 20.65 -2.70 -6.64
N THR A 45 20.09 -3.39 -7.63
CA THR A 45 20.60 -3.31 -9.01
C THR A 45 20.06 -2.11 -9.76
N PHE A 46 18.88 -1.62 -9.39
CA PHE A 46 18.10 -0.73 -10.24
C PHE A 46 17.68 0.60 -9.60
N CYS A 47 17.82 0.76 -8.28
CA CYS A 47 17.16 1.86 -7.59
C CYS A 47 18.06 2.72 -6.70
N GLY A 48 19.00 2.14 -5.95
CA GLY A 48 19.94 2.90 -5.10
C GLY A 48 19.26 3.82 -4.06
N ASN A 49 18.10 3.40 -3.52
CA ASN A 49 17.26 4.22 -2.63
C ASN A 49 17.18 3.63 -1.22
N GLU A 50 18.29 3.16 -0.67
CA GLU A 50 18.36 2.52 0.64
C GLU A 50 17.80 3.39 1.77
N PHE A 51 17.26 2.73 2.79
CA PHE A 51 16.83 3.28 4.06
C PHE A 51 17.97 3.11 5.06
N ILE A 52 18.59 4.23 5.43
CA ILE A 52 19.79 4.30 6.28
C ILE A 52 19.39 4.96 7.60
N ASP A 53 19.32 4.15 8.65
CA ASP A 53 18.86 4.51 9.99
C ASP A 53 19.98 4.60 11.05
N ASP A 54 21.22 4.34 10.66
CA ASP A 54 22.39 4.57 11.51
C ASP A 54 22.76 6.07 11.51
N TYR A 55 22.57 6.73 12.65
CA TYR A 55 22.91 8.15 12.84
C TYR A 55 24.40 8.48 12.66
N SER A 56 25.29 7.48 12.74
CA SER A 56 26.72 7.67 12.50
C SER A 56 27.11 7.61 11.02
N ASP A 57 26.21 7.10 10.17
CA ASP A 57 26.41 7.05 8.73
C ASP A 57 26.21 8.45 8.11
N PRO A 58 27.17 8.97 7.32
CA PRO A 58 27.02 10.28 6.66
C PRO A 58 25.84 10.33 5.68
N GLY A 59 25.33 9.18 5.25
CA GLY A 59 24.16 8.99 4.40
C GLY A 59 22.85 8.81 5.16
N TYR A 60 22.81 8.98 6.50
CA TYR A 60 21.59 8.89 7.30
C TYR A 60 20.41 9.61 6.66
N ASN A 61 19.32 8.88 6.43
CA ASN A 61 18.15 9.39 5.71
C ASN A 61 16.81 8.90 6.28
N ALA A 62 16.83 8.11 7.36
CA ALA A 62 15.64 7.45 7.90
C ALA A 62 14.52 8.44 8.25
N GLU A 63 14.86 9.56 8.89
CA GLU A 63 13.86 10.57 9.27
C GLU A 63 13.14 11.15 8.05
N SER A 64 13.89 11.64 7.06
CA SER A 64 13.32 12.30 5.89
C SER A 64 12.54 11.30 5.01
N LYS A 65 13.05 10.07 4.85
CA LYS A 65 12.32 9.00 4.14
C LYS A 65 11.06 8.56 4.90
N ALA A 66 11.11 8.43 6.22
CA ALA A 66 9.94 8.09 7.02
C ALA A 66 8.83 9.13 6.87
N TYR A 67 9.15 10.42 7.01
CA TYR A 67 8.15 11.49 6.82
C TYR A 67 7.63 11.55 5.39
N SER A 68 8.48 11.32 4.39
CA SER A 68 8.04 11.22 2.99
C SER A 68 7.04 10.07 2.78
N PHE A 69 7.32 8.89 3.34
CA PHE A 69 6.41 7.74 3.26
C PHE A 69 5.09 8.01 3.98
N MET A 70 5.16 8.59 5.18
CA MET A 70 3.98 8.96 5.96
C MET A 70 3.13 10.00 5.21
N GLY A 71 3.76 10.96 4.53
CA GLY A 71 3.07 11.90 3.64
C GLY A 71 2.34 11.19 2.50
N TRP A 72 3.00 10.23 1.84
CA TRP A 72 2.35 9.40 0.82
C TRP A 72 1.14 8.63 1.38
N VAL A 73 1.24 8.04 2.58
CA VAL A 73 0.12 7.37 3.26
C VAL A 73 -1.05 8.34 3.48
N GLN A 74 -0.77 9.55 3.94
CA GLN A 74 -1.79 10.59 4.17
C GLN A 74 -2.43 11.07 2.86
N GLU A 75 -1.69 11.09 1.76
CA GLU A 75 -2.24 11.36 0.43
C GLU A 75 -3.12 10.22 -0.08
N GLN A 76 -2.77 8.96 0.24
CA GLN A 76 -3.58 7.80 -0.16
C GLN A 76 -4.87 7.68 0.63
N ALA A 77 -4.83 7.88 1.95
CA ALA A 77 -5.93 7.59 2.89
C ALA A 77 -7.30 8.14 2.47
N PRO A 78 -7.44 9.38 1.94
CA PRO A 78 -8.74 9.92 1.54
C PRO A 78 -9.44 9.14 0.43
N MET A 79 -8.71 8.37 -0.39
CA MET A 79 -9.24 7.59 -1.52
C MET A 79 -9.79 6.22 -1.10
N TYR A 80 -9.48 5.79 0.12
CA TYR A 80 -9.89 4.50 0.68
C TYR A 80 -11.08 4.66 1.64
N ARG A 81 -11.87 3.59 1.79
CA ARG A 81 -13.00 3.55 2.73
C ARG A 81 -12.61 3.02 4.11
N SER A 82 -11.58 2.17 4.16
CA SER A 82 -10.99 1.68 5.42
C SER A 82 -9.70 2.44 5.74
N PHE A 83 -9.22 2.30 6.97
CA PHE A 83 -7.88 2.78 7.37
C PHE A 83 -6.76 1.79 7.01
N ASN A 84 -7.06 0.71 6.28
CA ASN A 84 -6.06 -0.18 5.71
C ASN A 84 -5.73 0.32 4.31
N ILE A 85 -4.45 0.65 4.08
CA ILE A 85 -3.94 1.17 2.80
C ILE A 85 -2.88 0.19 2.29
N PRO A 86 -3.06 -0.40 1.11
CA PRO A 86 -2.07 -1.29 0.55
C PRO A 86 -0.91 -0.48 -0.03
N ALA A 87 0.31 -0.81 0.40
CA ALA A 87 1.54 -0.33 -0.22
C ALA A 87 2.18 -1.49 -0.98
N LEU A 88 2.31 -1.35 -2.30
CA LEU A 88 2.82 -2.41 -3.16
C LEU A 88 4.34 -2.27 -3.30
N PHE A 89 5.10 -3.13 -2.64
CA PHE A 89 6.56 -3.15 -2.75
C PHE A 89 7.00 -4.24 -3.72
N GLY A 90 7.17 -3.86 -4.99
CA GLY A 90 7.53 -4.78 -6.07
C GLY A 90 7.71 -4.07 -7.41
N GLY A 91 7.44 -4.80 -8.50
CA GLY A 91 7.60 -4.33 -9.88
C GLY A 91 8.22 -5.40 -10.77
N ASP A 92 8.44 -5.06 -12.03
CA ASP A 92 9.05 -5.97 -12.99
C ASP A 92 10.47 -6.36 -12.55
N PHE A 93 10.73 -7.68 -12.50
CA PHE A 93 12.04 -8.27 -12.20
C PHE A 93 12.72 -7.76 -10.91
N ARG A 94 11.93 -7.39 -9.90
CA ARG A 94 12.40 -7.00 -8.56
C ARG A 94 12.68 -8.22 -7.67
N TYR A 95 13.40 -7.99 -6.57
CA TYR A 95 13.79 -9.02 -5.60
C TYR A 95 14.72 -10.10 -6.20
N GLN A 96 15.54 -9.75 -7.19
CA GLN A 96 16.61 -10.64 -7.66
C GLN A 96 17.61 -10.95 -6.55
N ASP A 97 17.89 -9.94 -5.71
CA ASP A 97 18.48 -10.10 -4.40
C ASP A 97 17.49 -9.60 -3.34
N ALA A 98 16.83 -10.54 -2.67
CA ALA A 98 15.72 -10.23 -1.79
C ALA A 98 16.17 -9.73 -0.40
N GLU A 99 17.31 -10.20 0.09
CA GLU A 99 17.84 -9.87 1.41
C GLU A 99 17.98 -8.35 1.63
N PRO A 100 18.68 -7.58 0.77
CA PRO A 100 18.78 -6.14 0.95
C PRO A 100 17.42 -5.43 0.85
N TYR A 101 16.50 -5.95 0.03
CA TYR A 101 15.17 -5.37 -0.09
C TYR A 101 14.39 -5.50 1.23
N PHE A 102 14.37 -6.71 1.82
CA PHE A 102 13.72 -6.95 3.12
C PHE A 102 14.43 -6.22 4.26
N ALA A 103 15.76 -6.15 4.27
CA ALA A 103 16.49 -5.40 5.30
C ALA A 103 16.12 -3.91 5.32
N ASN A 104 15.96 -3.28 4.15
CA ASN A 104 15.51 -1.90 4.06
C ASN A 104 14.04 -1.71 4.49
N LEU A 105 13.17 -2.67 4.15
CA LEU A 105 11.78 -2.67 4.62
C LEU A 105 11.68 -2.82 6.14
N ASP A 106 12.49 -3.70 6.75
CA ASP A 106 12.53 -3.91 8.20
C ASP A 106 12.92 -2.61 8.93
N ARG A 107 13.98 -1.95 8.47
CA ARG A 107 14.42 -0.65 9.01
C ARG A 107 13.32 0.41 8.89
N MET A 108 12.71 0.51 7.70
CA MET A 108 11.63 1.46 7.46
C MET A 108 10.41 1.19 8.36
N ILE A 109 9.96 -0.05 8.46
CA ILE A 109 8.83 -0.46 9.31
C ILE A 109 9.13 -0.14 10.77
N ASN A 110 10.30 -0.53 11.26
CA ASN A 110 10.71 -0.28 12.65
C ASN A 110 10.78 1.21 12.96
N TYR A 111 11.42 2.00 12.09
CA TYR A 111 11.55 3.43 12.29
C TYR A 111 10.19 4.12 12.27
N VAL A 112 9.34 3.88 11.27
CA VAL A 112 8.01 4.51 11.17
C VAL A 112 7.12 4.12 12.35
N ASN A 113 7.12 2.85 12.76
CA ASN A 113 6.33 2.40 13.90
C ASN A 113 6.85 2.98 15.23
N SER A 114 8.15 3.20 15.38
CA SER A 114 8.71 3.84 16.57
C SER A 114 8.15 5.26 16.80
N LEU A 115 7.78 5.97 15.74
CA LEU A 115 7.19 7.32 15.80
C LEU A 115 5.79 7.33 16.43
N GLN A 116 5.17 6.17 16.65
CA GLN A 116 3.93 6.07 17.44
C GLN A 116 4.13 6.58 18.87
N SER A 117 5.33 6.40 19.44
CA SER A 117 5.70 6.96 20.75
C SER A 117 5.62 8.50 20.79
N SER A 118 5.74 9.15 19.63
CA SER A 118 5.62 10.59 19.42
C SER A 118 4.26 11.01 18.85
N GLY A 119 3.26 10.11 18.85
CA GLY A 119 1.88 10.41 18.45
C GLY A 119 1.52 10.10 16.99
N SER A 120 2.41 9.47 16.22
CA SER A 120 2.02 8.93 14.89
C SER A 120 0.91 7.88 15.03
N GLN A 121 -0.09 7.94 14.15
CA GLN A 121 -1.17 6.95 14.07
C GLN A 121 -0.95 5.92 12.95
N ILE A 122 0.22 5.95 12.30
CA ILE A 122 0.55 5.04 11.21
C ILE A 122 1.20 3.79 11.79
N ASN A 123 0.76 2.63 11.32
CA ASN A 123 1.36 1.33 11.64
C ASN A 123 1.65 0.57 10.35
N LEU A 124 2.92 0.29 10.10
CA LEU A 124 3.37 -0.51 8.97
C LEU A 124 3.56 -1.97 9.39
N LEU A 125 3.19 -2.88 8.50
CA LEU A 125 3.43 -4.31 8.66
C LEU A 125 3.63 -4.97 7.29
N TYR A 126 4.38 -6.07 7.26
CA TYR A 126 4.30 -6.98 6.13
C TYR A 126 2.92 -7.59 6.03
N SER A 127 2.39 -7.67 4.82
CA SER A 127 1.08 -8.23 4.57
C SER A 127 1.08 -9.03 3.27
N THR A 128 -0.03 -9.70 3.04
CA THR A 128 -0.37 -10.37 1.79
C THR A 128 -1.71 -9.82 1.31
N PRO A 129 -2.06 -9.99 0.02
CA PRO A 129 -3.38 -9.57 -0.46
C PRO A 129 -4.53 -10.17 0.36
N SER A 130 -4.43 -11.44 0.79
CA SER A 130 -5.47 -12.07 1.62
C SER A 130 -5.57 -11.47 3.03
N CYS A 131 -4.46 -11.17 3.68
CA CYS A 131 -4.45 -10.50 4.99
C CYS A 131 -5.02 -9.08 4.90
N TYR A 132 -4.65 -8.34 3.85
CA TYR A 132 -5.19 -7.01 3.59
C TYR A 132 -6.71 -7.04 3.34
N ILE A 133 -7.19 -7.91 2.45
CA ILE A 133 -8.63 -8.04 2.16
C ILE A 133 -9.39 -8.43 3.44
N LYS A 134 -8.84 -9.32 4.26
CA LYS A 134 -9.41 -9.67 5.57
C LYS A 134 -9.50 -8.44 6.48
N ALA A 135 -8.44 -7.64 6.60
CA ALA A 135 -8.44 -6.44 7.43
C ALA A 135 -9.46 -5.39 6.95
N VAL A 136 -9.64 -5.25 5.63
CA VAL A 136 -10.68 -4.38 5.05
C VAL A 136 -12.08 -4.92 5.40
N HIS A 137 -12.32 -6.23 5.22
CA HIS A 137 -13.59 -6.86 5.56
C HIS A 137 -13.92 -6.70 7.06
N ASP A 138 -12.95 -6.98 7.94
CA ASP A 138 -13.13 -6.94 9.39
C ASP A 138 -13.32 -5.51 9.92
N SER A 139 -12.96 -4.48 9.14
CA SER A 139 -13.24 -3.08 9.50
C SER A 139 -14.71 -2.68 9.42
N GLY A 140 -15.58 -3.57 8.90
CA GLY A 140 -17.04 -3.36 8.90
C GLY A 140 -17.51 -2.24 7.97
N ILE A 141 -16.67 -1.83 7.01
CA ILE A 141 -17.03 -0.78 6.05
C ILE A 141 -18.02 -1.29 5.00
N THR A 142 -18.85 -0.39 4.49
CA THR A 142 -19.71 -0.68 3.33
C THR A 142 -19.00 -0.31 2.03
N LEU A 143 -18.82 -1.31 1.17
CA LEU A 143 -18.27 -1.15 -0.17
C LEU A 143 -19.39 -0.97 -1.21
N PRO A 144 -19.19 -0.11 -2.23
CA PRO A 144 -20.12 -0.01 -3.34
C PRO A 144 -20.09 -1.29 -4.18
N THR A 145 -21.21 -1.64 -4.79
CA THR A 145 -21.27 -2.71 -5.80
C THR A 145 -20.95 -2.15 -7.18
N LYS A 146 -20.20 -2.91 -7.99
CA LYS A 146 -19.94 -2.64 -9.41
C LYS A 146 -20.44 -3.82 -10.23
N GLN A 147 -21.37 -3.55 -11.14
CA GLN A 147 -21.76 -4.43 -12.23
C GLN A 147 -21.01 -4.02 -13.51
N ASP A 148 -21.00 -4.87 -14.54
CA ASP A 148 -20.28 -4.68 -15.81
C ASP A 148 -18.75 -4.75 -15.68
N ASP A 149 -18.07 -4.62 -16.81
CA ASP A 149 -16.62 -4.75 -16.93
C ASP A 149 -15.84 -3.43 -16.72
N PHE A 150 -14.54 -3.49 -17.04
CA PHE A 150 -13.63 -2.35 -17.09
C PHE A 150 -13.15 -2.09 -18.53
N PHE A 151 -14.00 -2.34 -19.52
CA PHE A 151 -13.68 -2.14 -20.93
C PHE A 151 -14.53 -1.03 -21.58
N PRO A 152 -13.98 -0.32 -22.57
CA PRO A 152 -12.54 -0.22 -22.87
C PRO A 152 -11.79 0.52 -21.74
N TYR A 153 -10.45 0.46 -21.76
CA TYR A 153 -9.61 1.17 -20.79
C TYR A 153 -9.66 2.69 -20.97
#